data_AF-A0AAN4URU3-F1
#
_entry.id   AF-A0AAN4URU3-F1
#
_cell.length_a   1.000
_cell.length_b   1.000
_cell.length_c   1.000
_cell.angle_alpha   90.00
_cell.angle_beta   90.00
_cell.angle_gamma   90.00
#
_symmetry.space_group_name_H-M   'P 1'
#
loop_
_entity.id
_entity.type
_entity.pdbx_description
1 polymer ?
#
loop_
_entity_poly.entity_id
_entity_poly.type
_entity_poly.pdbx_seq_one_letter_code
_entity_poly.pdbx_strand_id
1 'polypeptide(L)' 'MEEADILERIAPRFETFEEAYIWYAFVTVPGFSGQTARELVDQGRGQAVLEFVAACDAGVYT' A
#
# COMPACT_ATOMS: atom_id res chain seq x y z
N MET A 1 5.17 -0.39 12.49
CA MET A 1 4.61 0.66 11.62
C MET A 1 3.12 0.48 11.64
N GLU A 2 2.39 1.56 11.90
CA GLU A 2 0.95 1.50 12.10
C GLU A 2 0.21 1.77 10.79
N GLU A 3 -1.06 1.36 10.71
CA GLU A 3 -1.91 1.59 9.53
C GLU A 3 -1.95 3.07 9.11
N ALA A 4 -2.06 3.97 10.09
CA ALA A 4 -2.11 5.41 9.84
C ALA A 4 -0.85 5.92 9.12
N ASP A 5 0.35 5.48 9.51
CA ASP A 5 1.62 5.88 8.89
C ASP A 5 1.67 5.48 7.40
N ILE A 6 1.12 4.31 7.07
CA ILE A 6 1.05 3.81 5.70
C ILE A 6 0.05 4.64 4.90
N LEU A 7 -1.15 4.85 5.44
CA LEU A 7 -2.20 5.62 4.79
C LEU A 7 -1.73 7.05 4.48
N GLU A 8 -1.06 7.72 5.40
CA GLU A 8 -0.50 9.06 5.17
C GLU A 8 0.52 9.10 4.04
N ARG A 9 1.32 8.03 3.86
CA ARG A 9 2.30 7.93 2.78
C ARG A 9 1.70 7.61 1.42
N ILE A 10 0.64 6.80 1.37
CA ILE A 10 0.01 6.44 0.10
C ILE A 10 -1.04 7.47 -0.34
N ALA A 11 -1.66 8.20 0.59
CA ALA A 11 -2.75 9.14 0.31
C ALA A 11 -2.45 10.16 -0.81
N PRO A 12 -1.23 10.74 -0.92
CA PRO A 12 -0.90 11.67 -2.00
C PRO A 12 -1.03 11.10 -3.43
N ARG A 13 -1.16 9.78 -3.58
CA ARG A 13 -1.30 9.08 -4.86
C ARG A 13 -2.76 8.90 -5.30
N PHE A 14 -3.71 9.18 -4.41
CA PHE A 14 -5.14 9.02 -4.66
C PHE A 14 -5.81 10.39 -4.66
N GLU A 15 -6.95 10.51 -5.35
CA GLU A 15 -7.69 11.77 -5.39
C GLU A 15 -8.35 12.05 -4.03
N THR A 16 -8.69 10.99 -3.29
CA THR A 16 -9.28 11.09 -1.96
C THR A 16 -8.64 10.11 -0.98
N PHE A 17 -8.75 10.44 0.32
CA PHE A 17 -8.33 9.54 1.38
C PHE A 17 -9.17 8.25 1.42
N GLU A 18 -10.44 8.32 1.00
CA GLU A 18 -11.31 7.14 0.90
C GLU A 18 -10.82 6.15 -0.16
N GLU A 19 -10.41 6.63 -1.33
CA GLU A 19 -9.79 5.78 -2.36
C GLU A 19 -8.49 5.14 -1.89
N ALA A 20 -7.65 5.90 -1.18
CA ALA A 20 -6.43 5.38 -0.58
C ALA A 20 -6.73 4.25 0.42
N TYR A 21 -7.75 4.44 1.25
CA TYR A 21 -8.19 3.42 2.21
C TYR A 21 -8.78 2.19 1.51
N ILE A 22 -9.59 2.37 0.46
CA ILE A 22 -10.15 1.27 -0.33
C ILE A 22 -9.03 0.43 -0.94
N TRP A 23 -8.04 1.06 -1.56
CA TRP A 23 -6.88 0.34 -2.10
C TRP A 23 -6.15 -0.42 -0.99
N TYR A 24 -5.86 0.25 0.13
CA TYR A 24 -5.13 -0.33 1.25
C TYR A 24 -5.81 -1.59 1.81
N ALA A 25 -7.14 -1.56 1.96
CA ALA A 25 -7.90 -2.61 2.63
C ALA A 25 -8.39 -3.72 1.69
N PHE A 26 -8.67 -3.41 0.41
CA PHE A 26 -9.40 -4.32 -0.48
C PHE A 26 -8.65 -4.68 -1.77
N VAL A 27 -7.61 -3.94 -2.14
CA VAL A 27 -6.86 -4.22 -3.38
C VAL A 27 -5.63 -5.04 -3.04
N THR A 28 -5.43 -6.13 -3.78
CA THR A 28 -4.29 -7.02 -3.58
C THR A 28 -3.04 -6.39 -4.19
N VAL A 29 -1.91 -6.54 -3.49
CA VAL A 29 -0.62 -6.00 -3.93
C VAL A 29 0.06 -7.03 -4.86
N PRO A 30 0.31 -6.69 -6.14
CA PRO A 30 1.02 -7.57 -7.06
C PRO A 30 2.37 -8.02 -6.49
N GLY A 31 2.69 -9.30 -6.61
CA GLY A 31 3.94 -9.88 -6.08
C GLY A 31 3.89 -10.29 -4.60
N PHE A 32 2.77 -10.08 -3.90
CA PHE A 32 2.59 -10.47 -2.49
C PHE A 32 1.60 -11.62 -2.29
N SER A 33 1.56 -12.57 -3.22
CA SER A 33 0.71 -13.77 -3.12
C SER A 33 -0.79 -13.47 -2.95
N GLY A 34 -1.27 -12.37 -3.54
CA GLY A 34 -2.67 -11.96 -3.47
C GLY A 34 -3.10 -11.30 -2.15
N GLN A 35 -2.15 -10.90 -1.31
CA GLN A 35 -2.44 -10.20 -0.06
C GLN A 35 -2.69 -8.71 -0.29
N THR A 36 -3.56 -8.11 0.52
CA THR A 36 -3.78 -6.65 0.54
C THR A 36 -2.68 -5.94 1.31
N ALA A 37 -2.57 -4.61 1.13
CA ALA A 37 -1.62 -3.82 1.90
C ALA A 37 -1.90 -3.90 3.41
N ARG A 38 -3.19 -3.94 3.80
CA ARG A 38 -3.62 -4.16 5.18
C ARG A 38 -3.12 -5.47 5.76
N GLU A 39 -3.33 -6.59 5.05
CA GLU A 39 -2.87 -7.91 5.51
C GLU A 39 -1.34 -7.95 5.67
N LEU A 40 -0.60 -7.26 4.81
CA LEU A 40 0.85 -7.13 4.93
C LEU A 40 1.25 -6.29 6.15
N VAL A 41 0.54 -5.20 6.43
CA VAL A 41 0.79 -4.38 7.63
C VAL A 41 0.46 -5.15 8.91
N ASP A 42 -0.65 -5.89 8.94
CA ASP A 42 -1.03 -6.75 10.07
C ASP A 42 0.01 -7.85 10.35
N GLN A 43 0.75 -8.28 9.33
CA GLN A 43 1.88 -9.22 9.45
C GLN A 43 3.22 -8.55 9.81
N GLY A 44 3.23 -7.24 10.07
CA GLY A 44 4.45 -6.48 10.34
C GLY A 44 5.30 -6.19 9.10
N ARG A 45 4.78 -6.44 7.90
CA ARG A 45 5.47 -6.25 6.61
C ARG A 45 5.16 -4.92 5.94
N GLY A 46 4.72 -3.92 6.70
CA GLY A 46 4.38 -2.61 6.13
C GLY A 46 5.52 -1.96 5.34
N GLN A 47 6.79 -2.18 5.71
CA GLN A 47 7.93 -1.64 4.96
C GLN A 47 7.92 -2.12 3.50
N ALA A 48 7.54 -3.38 3.27
CA ALA A 48 7.47 -3.94 1.93
C ALA A 48 6.33 -3.29 1.10
N VAL A 49 5.26 -2.82 1.74
CA VAL A 49 4.21 -2.04 1.08
C VAL A 49 4.77 -0.70 0.60
N LEU A 50 5.56 -0.01 1.43
CA LEU A 50 6.19 1.25 1.04
C LEU A 50 7.22 1.07 -0.07
N GLU A 51 8.01 0.00 -0.03
CA GLU A 51 8.95 -0.33 -1.11
C GLU A 51 8.24 -0.62 -2.42
N PHE A 52 7.12 -1.36 -2.38
CA PHE A 52 6.28 -1.58 -3.55
C PHE A 52 5.75 -0.27 -4.13
N VAL A 53 5.21 0.60 -3.28
CA VAL A 53 4.68 1.91 -3.66
C VAL A 53 5.79 2.76 -4.30
N ALA A 54 6.97 2.83 -3.67
CA ALA A 54 8.12 3.54 -4.22
C ALA A 54 8.57 2.99 -5.58
N ALA A 55 8.53 1.67 -5.78
CA ALA A 55 8.83 1.05 -7.06
C ALA A 55 7.79 1.38 -8.14
N CYS A 56 6.50 1.47 -7.78
CA CYS A 56 5.46 1.97 -8.69
C CYS A 56 5.70 3.45 -9.05
N ASP A 57 6.07 4.30 -8.09
CA ASP A 57 6.39 5.73 -8.38
C ASP A 57 7.61 5.88 -9.29
N ALA A 58 8.59 4.98 -9.16
CA ALA A 58 9.75 4.93 -10.03
C ALA A 58 9.44 4.34 -11.43
N GLY A 59 8.21 3.90 -11.68
CA GLY A 59 7.79 3.28 -12.96
C GLY A 59 8.34 1.87 -13.18
N VAL A 60 8.79 1.19 -12.12
CA VAL A 60 9.34 -0.18 -12.21
C VAL A 60 8.23 -1.22 -12.39
N TYR A 61 7.06 -0.96 -11.81
CA TYR A 61 5.86 -1.76 -11.99
C TYR A 61 4.84 -0.96 -12.83
N THR A 62 4.29 -1.58 -13.87
CA THR A 62 3.26 -1.02 -14.77
C THR A 62 1.97 -1.80 -14.65
#